data_AF-A0A1C4S1E5-F1
#
_entry.id   AF-A0A1C4S1E5-F1
#
_cell.length_a   1.000
_cell.length_b   1.000
_cell.length_c   1.000
_cell.angle_alpha   90.00
_cell.angle_beta   90.00
_cell.angle_gamma   90.00
#
_symmetry.space_group_name_H-M   'P 1'
#
loop_
_entity.id
_entity.type
_entity.pdbx_description
1 polymer ?
#
loop_
_entity_poly.entity_id
_entity_poly.type
_entity_poly.pdbx_seq_one_letter_code
_entity_poly.pdbx_strand_id
1 'polypeptide(L)'
;MDGRVLPVLLGPTGHPPKTYRIPVPDAGGGPPTVLVYRRTARGHSRRLGVPQGWKYVFDPEGRGRGGPRWPWSKPSPRDGTAPDAPTD
;
A
#
# COMPACT_ATOMS: atom_id res chain seq x y z
N MET A 1 10.53 4.99 12.90
CA MET A 1 9.78 3.81 13.35
C MET A 1 10.22 3.50 14.77
N ASP A 2 9.27 3.43 15.66
CA ASP A 2 9.33 3.42 17.13
C ASP A 2 9.50 2.01 17.72
N GLY A 3 9.97 1.05 16.92
CA GLY A 3 10.23 -0.33 17.37
C GLY A 3 9.00 -1.21 17.57
N ARG A 4 7.79 -0.69 17.31
CA ARG A 4 6.53 -1.42 17.45
C ARG A 4 6.39 -2.52 16.40
N VAL A 5 5.84 -3.66 16.80
CA VAL A 5 5.51 -4.80 15.94
C VAL A 5 4.03 -4.73 15.59
N LEU A 6 3.70 -4.89 14.31
CA LEU A 6 2.32 -4.88 13.83
C LEU A 6 1.99 -6.28 13.26
N PRO A 7 1.08 -7.04 13.89
CA PRO A 7 0.71 -8.37 13.42
C PRO A 7 0.02 -8.27 12.06
N VAL A 8 0.41 -9.17 11.15
CA VAL A 8 -0.09 -9.17 9.77
C VAL A 8 -0.84 -10.45 9.50
N LEU A 9 -2.10 -10.32 9.06
CA LEU A 9 -2.87 -11.45 8.55
C LEU A 9 -2.23 -11.96 7.26
N LEU A 10 -1.82 -13.22 7.28
CA LEU A 10 -1.35 -13.95 6.10
C LEU A 10 -2.56 -14.55 5.37
N GLY A 11 -2.50 -14.57 4.04
CA GLY A 11 -3.51 -15.26 3.24
C GLY A 11 -3.38 -16.79 3.33
N PRO A 12 -4.30 -17.55 2.70
CA PRO A 12 -4.31 -19.02 2.74
C PRO A 12 -3.00 -19.67 2.28
N THR A 13 -2.24 -19.00 1.41
CA THR A 13 -0.92 -19.46 0.93
C THR A 13 0.24 -19.04 1.84
N GLY A 14 -0.02 -18.52 3.05
CA GLY A 14 1.02 -18.01 3.96
C GLY A 14 1.74 -16.76 3.45
N HIS A 15 1.29 -16.22 2.32
CA HIS A 15 1.93 -15.09 1.66
C HIS A 15 1.61 -13.78 2.40
N PRO A 16 2.63 -12.98 2.74
CA PRO A 16 2.44 -11.63 3.28
C PRO A 16 1.59 -10.76 2.34
N PRO A 17 0.77 -9.81 2.84
CA PRO A 17 -0.10 -8.99 2.00
C PRO A 17 0.63 -8.27 0.87
N LYS A 18 -0.01 -8.12 -0.29
CA LYS A 18 0.59 -7.36 -1.41
C LYS A 18 0.87 -5.90 -1.05
N THR A 19 0.05 -5.32 -0.16
CA THR A 19 0.20 -3.96 0.34
C THR A 19 0.04 -3.98 1.85
N TYR A 20 0.87 -3.20 2.54
CA TYR A 20 0.82 -3.03 3.97
C TYR A 20 0.79 -1.56 4.34
N ARG A 21 0.10 -1.22 5.42
CA ARG A 21 -0.08 0.14 5.92
C ARG A 21 0.49 0.21 7.34
N ILE A 22 1.44 1.11 7.56
CA ILE A 22 2.12 1.30 8.83
C ILE A 22 1.70 2.67 9.38
N PRO A 23 0.89 2.72 10.45
CA PRO A 23 0.65 3.97 11.15
C PRO A 23 1.93 4.37 11.90
N VAL A 24 2.42 5.57 11.61
CA VAL A 24 3.55 6.20 12.29
C VAL A 24 2.98 7.32 13.16
N PRO A 25 3.18 7.27 14.48
CA PRO A 25 2.72 8.33 15.37
C PRO A 25 3.44 9.64 15.04
N ASP A 26 2.70 10.74 15.12
CA ASP A 26 3.29 12.08 15.05
C ASP A 26 4.05 12.39 16.36
N ALA A 27 5.23 12.99 16.23
CA ALA A 27 6.06 13.30 17.39
C ALA A 27 5.48 14.40 18.29
N GLY A 28 4.62 15.28 17.73
CA GLY A 28 3.91 16.33 18.45
C GLY A 28 2.51 15.90 18.96
N GLY A 29 2.13 14.63 18.82
CA GLY A 29 0.82 14.12 19.24
C GLY A 29 -0.32 14.37 18.23
N GLY A 30 0.01 14.79 17.01
CA GLY A 30 -0.94 14.89 15.91
C GLY A 30 -1.46 13.54 15.39
N PRO A 31 -2.38 13.54 14.41
CA PRO A 31 -2.90 12.32 13.81
C PRO A 31 -1.77 11.49 13.17
N PRO A 32 -1.79 10.15 13.26
CA PRO A 32 -0.72 9.31 12.74
C PRO A 32 -0.66 9.37 11.21
N THR A 33 0.56 9.39 10.68
CA THR A 33 0.80 9.29 9.24
C THR A 33 0.82 7.82 8.83
N VAL A 34 0.10 7.45 7.77
CA VAL A 34 0.10 6.07 7.27
C VAL A 34 1.12 5.92 6.15
N LEU A 35 2.20 5.18 6.40
CA LEU A 35 3.14 4.79 5.36
C LEU A 35 2.63 3.53 4.65
N VAL A 36 2.58 3.56 3.33
CA VAL A 36 2.16 2.41 2.53
C VAL A 36 3.38 1.73 1.93
N TYR A 37 3.41 0.41 2.00
CA TYR A 37 4.48 -0.41 1.43
C TYR A 37 3.88 -1.48 0.53
N ARG A 38 4.50 -1.69 -0.64
CA ARG A 38 4.09 -2.68 -1.63
C ARG A 38 5.10 -3.80 -1.78
N ARG A 39 4.60 -5.03 -1.86
CA ARG A 39 5.41 -6.21 -2.14
C ARG A 39 5.84 -6.21 -3.60
N THR A 40 7.14 -6.33 -3.84
CA THR A 40 7.75 -6.45 -5.17
C THR A 40 8.75 -7.60 -5.18
N ALA A 41 9.00 -8.16 -6.37
CA ALA A 41 10.05 -9.17 -6.54
C ALA A 41 11.41 -8.57 -6.18
N ARG A 42 12.24 -9.31 -5.45
CA ARG A 42 13.65 -8.92 -5.22
C ARG A 42 14.47 -9.03 -6.50
N GLY A 43 14.13 -9.99 -7.34
CA GLY A 43 14.76 -10.28 -8.62
C GLY A 43 14.02 -11.44 -9.30
N HIS A 44 14.40 -11.75 -10.52
CA HIS A 44 13.80 -12.82 -11.31
C HIS A 44 14.88 -13.78 -11.80
N SER A 45 14.56 -15.08 -11.87
CA SER A 45 15.46 -16.08 -12.45
C SER A 45 15.69 -15.79 -13.94
N ARG A 46 16.93 -15.95 -14.42
CA ARG A 46 17.31 -15.62 -15.81
C ARG A 46 16.53 -16.34 -16.90
N ARG A 47 16.19 -17.63 -16.71
CA ARG A 47 15.59 -18.46 -17.76
C ARG A 47 14.07 -18.46 -17.76
N LEU A 48 13.45 -18.46 -16.58
CA LEU A 48 12.00 -18.65 -16.44
C LEU A 48 11.28 -17.38 -15.94
N GLY A 49 12.01 -16.31 -15.60
CA GLY A 49 11.40 -15.09 -15.06
C GLY A 49 10.72 -15.26 -13.70
N VAL A 50 10.97 -16.37 -12.98
CA VAL A 50 10.34 -16.64 -11.68
C VAL A 50 10.91 -15.72 -10.59
N PRO A 51 10.07 -15.09 -9.74
CA PRO A 51 10.54 -14.27 -8.63
C PRO A 51 11.40 -15.06 -7.63
N GLN A 52 12.61 -14.57 -7.33
CA GLN A 52 13.54 -15.19 -6.36
C GLN A 52 13.34 -14.65 -4.94
N GLY A 53 12.09 -14.39 -4.56
CA GLY A 53 11.73 -13.79 -3.28
C GLY A 53 11.21 -12.37 -3.39
N TRP A 54 10.86 -11.81 -2.23
CA TRP A 54 10.03 -10.61 -2.13
C TRP A 54 10.68 -9.56 -1.22
N LYS A 55 10.46 -8.30 -1.55
CA LYS A 55 10.75 -7.16 -0.68
C LYS A 55 9.56 -6.21 -0.65
N TYR A 56 9.50 -5.37 0.35
CA TYR A 56 8.55 -4.27 0.41
C TYR A 56 9.25 -2.98 0.01
N VAL A 57 8.59 -2.17 -0.81
CA VAL A 57 9.05 -0.86 -1.23
C VAL A 57 8.02 0.16 -0.80
N PHE A 58 8.49 1.29 -0.27
CA PHE A 58 7.63 2.41 0.13
C PHE A 58 6.87 2.95 -1.08
N ASP A 59 5.59 3.19 -0.89
CA ASP A 59 4.66 3.70 -1.90
C ASP A 59 4.11 5.05 -1.42
N PRO A 60 4.74 6.17 -1.81
CA PRO A 60 4.37 7.50 -1.31
C PRO A 60 2.98 7.94 -1.76
N GLU A 61 2.48 7.41 -2.87
CA GLU A 61 1.15 7.73 -3.36
C GLU A 61 0.06 7.00 -2.56
N GLY A 62 0.42 5.97 -1.80
CA GLY A 62 -0.53 5.18 -1.00
C GLY A 62 -1.61 4.47 -1.80
N ARG A 63 -1.52 4.50 -3.14
CA ARG A 63 -2.50 3.91 -4.05
C ARG A 63 -2.32 2.40 -4.02
N GLY A 64 -3.12 1.73 -3.18
CA GLY A 64 -3.37 0.31 -3.34
C GLY A 64 -3.72 0.05 -4.81
N ARG A 65 -3.16 -1.00 -5.43
CA ARG A 65 -3.54 -1.34 -6.81
C ARG A 65 -5.06 -1.34 -6.85
N GLY A 66 -5.62 -0.48 -7.70
CA GLY A 66 -7.05 -0.32 -7.85
C GLY A 66 -7.73 -1.67 -7.96
N GLY A 67 -9.01 -1.71 -7.58
CA GLY A 67 -9.81 -2.93 -7.54
C GLY A 67 -9.65 -3.79 -8.79
N PRO A 68 -10.00 -5.08 -8.70
CA PRO A 68 -9.84 -6.04 -9.80
C PRO A 68 -10.19 -5.43 -11.16
N ARG A 69 -9.22 -5.43 -12.09
CA ARG A 69 -9.39 -4.88 -13.43
C ARG A 69 -10.17 -5.87 -14.29
N TRP A 70 -11.48 -5.96 -14.04
CA TRP A 70 -12.37 -6.70 -14.92
C TRP A 70 -12.81 -5.84 -16.10
N PRO A 71 -13.09 -6.44 -17.27
CA PRO A 71 -13.59 -5.68 -18.42
C PRO A 71 -14.95 -5.02 -18.16
N TRP A 72 -15.68 -5.43 -17.12
CA TRP A 72 -16.95 -4.83 -16.68
C TRP A 72 -16.83 -3.94 -15.42
N SER A 73 -15.61 -3.63 -14.95
CA SER A 73 -15.44 -2.76 -13.79
C SER A 73 -15.61 -1.28 -14.16
N LYS A 74 -16.45 -0.55 -13.41
CA LYS A 74 -16.55 0.91 -13.53
C LYS A 74 -15.25 1.58 -13.09
N PRO A 75 -14.79 2.65 -13.77
CA PRO A 75 -13.62 3.43 -13.35
C PRO A 75 -13.81 4.01 -11.95
N SER A 76 -12.77 3.94 -11.09
CA SER A 76 -12.79 4.60 -9.79
C SER A 76 -12.75 6.14 -9.94
N PRO A 77 -13.49 6.89 -9.09
CA PRO A 77 -13.34 8.33 -8.98
C PRO A 77 -11.90 8.71 -8.65
N ARG A 78 -11.42 9.80 -9.23
CA ARG A 78 -10.11 10.37 -8.88
C ARG A 78 -10.27 11.13 -7.56
N ASP A 79 -9.54 10.71 -6.53
CA ASP A 79 -9.38 11.51 -5.30
C ASP A 79 -8.54 12.75 -5.65
N GLY A 80 -9.20 13.87 -5.90
CA GLY A 80 -8.51 15.07 -6.38
C GLY A 80 -9.38 16.29 -6.67
N THR A 81 -10.43 16.53 -5.88
CA THR A 81 -11.10 17.85 -5.84
C THR A 81 -11.61 18.13 -4.42
N ALA A 82 -10.80 18.83 -3.63
CA ALA A 82 -11.29 19.98 -2.87
C ALA A 82 -10.89 21.21 -3.72
N PRO A 83 -11.63 22.34 -3.78
CA PRO A 83 -12.41 23.02 -2.72
C PRO A 83 -13.81 23.48 -3.24
N ASP A 84 -14.77 23.99 -2.45
CA ASP A 84 -14.78 25.33 -1.83
C ASP A 84 -15.74 25.37 -0.64
N ALA A 85 -15.31 26.01 0.45
CA ALA A 85 -16.18 26.37 1.56
C ALA A 85 -16.96 27.64 1.17
N PRO A 86 -18.25 27.77 1.50
CA PRO A 86 -18.94 29.04 1.34
C PRO A 86 -18.37 30.02 2.37
N THR A 87 -17.67 31.05 1.88
CA THR A 87 -17.41 32.27 2.64
C THR A 87 -18.71 33.08 2.66
N ASP A 88 -19.18 33.40 3.86
CA ASP A 88 -20.22 34.40 4.13
C ASP A 88 -19.67 35.82 3.88
#